data_AF-A0A521US29-F1
#
_entry.id   AF-A0A521US29-F1
#
_cell.length_a   1.000
_cell.length_b   1.000
_cell.length_c   1.000
_cell.angle_alpha   90.00
_cell.angle_beta   90.00
_cell.angle_gamma   90.00
#
_symmetry.space_group_name_H-M   'P 1'
#
loop_
_entity.id
_entity.type
_entity.pdbx_description
1 polymer ?
#
loop_
_entity_poly.entity_id
_entity_poly.type
_entity_poly.pdbx_seq_one_letter_code
_entity_poly.pdbx_strand_id
1 'polypeptide(L)'
;MSRQPKIIHVAPESELAHLLEEAASAPVILEKDGEFFRLDREETKAEDVWARCDPEQVGAALERSIGALAHVDREELLKDLREQREQDSYGRPA
;
A
#
# COMPACT_ATOMS: atom_id res chain seq x y z
N MET A 1 8.85 -24.06 3.70
CA MET A 1 9.72 -23.66 4.83
C MET A 1 10.31 -22.31 4.50
N SER A 2 10.06 -21.30 5.32
CA SER A 2 10.59 -19.94 5.10
C SER A 2 12.08 -19.93 5.41
N ARG A 3 12.94 -19.54 4.45
CA ARG A 3 14.36 -19.30 4.75
C ARG A 3 14.47 -18.04 5.58
N GLN A 4 15.23 -18.08 6.68
CA GLN A 4 15.50 -16.86 7.42
C GLN A 4 16.37 -15.91 6.58
N PRO A 5 16.08 -14.61 6.56
CA PRO A 5 16.86 -13.64 5.83
C PRO A 5 18.28 -13.55 6.41
N LYS A 6 19.28 -13.47 5.53
CA LYS A 6 20.66 -13.23 5.93
C LYS A 6 20.87 -11.72 6.09
N ILE A 7 21.35 -11.30 7.25
CA ILE A 7 21.71 -9.90 7.49
C ILE A 7 23.05 -9.60 6.82
N ILE A 8 23.07 -8.53 6.02
CA ILE A 8 24.29 -8.00 5.38
C ILE A 8 24.47 -6.58 5.91
N HIS A 9 25.64 -6.30 6.47
CA HIS A 9 26.02 -4.95 6.86
C HIS A 9 26.50 -4.18 5.63
N VAL A 10 25.85 -3.06 5.36
CA VAL A 10 26.15 -2.20 4.20
C VAL A 10 27.04 -1.06 4.65
N ALA A 11 28.13 -0.81 3.90
CA ALA A 11 29.04 0.30 4.16
C ALA A 11 28.36 1.63 3.76
N PRO A 12 28.44 2.70 4.59
CA PRO A 12 27.72 3.95 4.36
C PRO A 12 28.01 4.64 3.02
N GLU A 13 29.23 4.49 2.52
CA GLU A 13 29.71 5.11 1.28
C GLU A 13 29.52 4.22 0.03
N SER A 14 28.82 3.08 0.17
CA SER A 14 28.58 2.18 -0.95
C SER A 14 27.35 2.57 -1.76
N GLU A 15 27.33 2.20 -3.04
CA GLU A 15 26.16 2.33 -3.91
C GLU A 15 24.91 1.68 -3.31
N LEU A 16 25.08 0.59 -2.55
CA LEU A 16 23.97 -0.06 -1.85
C LEU A 16 23.40 0.82 -0.73
N ALA A 17 24.21 1.65 -0.07
CA ALA A 17 23.72 2.58 0.94
C ALA A 17 22.86 3.68 0.31
N HIS A 18 23.30 4.26 -0.81
CA HIS A 18 22.49 5.24 -1.54
C HIS A 18 21.17 4.66 -2.02
N LEU A 19 21.18 3.43 -2.54
CA LEU A 19 19.96 2.74 -2.93
C LEU A 19 19.00 2.48 -1.74
N LEU A 20 19.54 2.18 -0.56
CA LEU A 20 18.74 2.03 0.67
C LEU A 20 18.13 3.37 1.14
N GLU A 21 18.81 4.49 0.92
CA GLU A 21 18.28 5.83 1.20
C GLU A 21 17.12 6.19 0.26
N GLU A 22 17.24 5.85 -1.04
CA GLU A 22 16.13 5.99 -1.99
C GLU A 22 14.93 5.14 -1.58
N ALA A 23 15.18 3.85 -1.27
CA ALA A 23 14.17 2.90 -0.84
C ALA A 23 13.50 3.27 0.50
N ALA A 24 14.16 4.08 1.33
CA ALA A 24 13.57 4.58 2.57
C ALA A 24 12.45 5.61 2.32
N SER A 25 12.43 6.25 1.16
CA SER A 25 11.40 7.22 0.77
C SER A 25 10.21 6.58 0.04
N ALA A 26 10.49 5.58 -0.81
CA ALA A 26 9.48 4.80 -1.54
C ALA A 26 10.08 3.47 -2.01
N PRO A 27 9.28 2.39 -2.18
CA PRO A 27 9.78 1.12 -2.67
C PRO A 27 10.46 1.25 -4.05
N VAL A 28 11.63 0.62 -4.20
CA VAL A 28 12.41 0.61 -5.45
C VAL A 28 12.37 -0.78 -6.08
N ILE A 29 12.27 -0.83 -7.41
CA ILE A 29 12.36 -2.07 -8.19
C ILE A 29 13.72 -2.13 -8.89
N LEU A 30 14.45 -3.20 -8.66
CA LEU A 30 15.75 -3.51 -9.25
C LEU A 30 15.56 -4.58 -10.33
N GLU A 31 16.00 -4.30 -11.55
CA GLU A 31 16.06 -5.30 -12.61
C GLU A 31 17.48 -5.89 -12.70
N LYS A 32 17.58 -7.23 -12.76
CA LYS A 32 18.82 -7.93 -13.09
C LYS A 32 18.52 -9.15 -13.94
N ASP A 33 19.12 -9.21 -15.13
CA ASP A 33 18.95 -10.33 -16.07
C ASP A 33 17.47 -10.63 -16.41
N GLY A 34 16.63 -9.58 -16.48
CA GLY A 34 15.19 -9.69 -16.71
C GLY A 34 14.36 -10.12 -15.50
N GLU A 35 14.99 -10.34 -14.35
CA GLU A 35 14.33 -10.59 -13.07
C GLU A 35 14.17 -9.29 -12.29
N PHE A 36 12.99 -9.10 -11.68
CA PHE A 36 12.67 -7.94 -10.87
C PHE A 36 12.72 -8.26 -9.39
N PHE A 37 13.49 -7.49 -8.64
CA PHE A 37 13.60 -7.55 -7.19
C PHE A 37 13.03 -6.27 -6.60
N ARG A 38 12.21 -6.38 -5.56
CA ARG A 38 11.73 -5.22 -4.81
C ARG A 38 12.61 -5.00 -3.60
N LEU A 39 13.14 -3.80 -3.48
CA LEU A 39 13.76 -3.31 -2.26
C LEU A 39 12.76 -2.38 -1.57
N ASP A 40 12.40 -2.74 -0.35
CA ASP A 40 11.51 -1.96 0.48
C ASP A 40 12.15 -1.83 1.86
N ARG A 41 11.92 -0.70 2.52
CA ARG A 41 12.32 -0.56 3.91
C ARG A 41 11.45 -1.50 4.71
N GLU A 42 12.07 -2.51 5.31
CA GLU A 42 11.38 -3.35 6.27
C GLU A 42 10.95 -2.45 7.43
N GLU A 43 9.65 -2.16 7.52
CA GLU A 43 9.09 -1.40 8.63
C GLU A 43 9.43 -2.18 9.90
N THR A 44 10.27 -1.60 10.76
CA THR A 44 10.55 -2.15 12.10
C THR A 44 9.24 -2.20 12.86
N LYS A 45 8.51 -3.31 12.70
CA LYS A 45 7.13 -3.48 13.16
C LYS A 45 6.35 -2.17 13.01
N ALA A 46 5.99 -1.79 11.78
CA ALA A 46 4.72 -1.08 11.68
C ALA A 46 3.74 -1.90 12.50
N GLU A 47 3.11 -1.27 13.50
CA GLU A 47 2.05 -1.91 14.24
C GLU A 47 1.15 -2.54 13.19
N ASP A 48 1.03 -3.87 13.22
CA ASP A 48 0.16 -4.54 12.27
C ASP A 48 -1.17 -3.81 12.38
N VAL A 49 -1.55 -3.11 11.30
CA VAL A 49 -2.72 -2.22 11.29
C VAL A 49 -3.98 -3.04 11.62
N TRP A 50 -3.88 -4.35 11.43
CA TRP A 50 -4.90 -5.35 11.74
C TRP A 50 -4.70 -6.05 13.09
N ALA A 51 -3.64 -5.76 13.85
CA ALA A 51 -3.39 -6.38 15.16
C ALA A 51 -4.52 -6.11 16.16
N ARG A 52 -5.26 -5.01 15.98
CA ARG A 52 -6.43 -4.64 16.77
C ARG A 52 -7.75 -4.86 16.03
N CYS A 53 -7.70 -5.42 14.82
CA CYS A 53 -8.88 -5.72 14.03
C CYS A 53 -9.54 -6.98 14.59
N ASP A 54 -10.73 -6.83 15.14
CA ASP A 54 -11.60 -7.93 15.53
C ASP A 54 -12.54 -8.26 14.34
N PRO A 55 -12.41 -9.43 13.71
CA PRO A 55 -13.22 -9.80 12.55
C PRO A 55 -14.73 -9.77 12.82
N GLU A 56 -15.16 -10.10 14.04
CA GLU A 56 -16.58 -10.10 14.39
C GLU A 56 -17.11 -8.66 14.51
N GLN A 57 -16.33 -7.76 15.11
CA GLN A 57 -16.70 -6.34 15.18
C GLN A 57 -16.73 -5.69 13.80
N VAL A 58 -15.78 -6.03 12.91
CA VAL A 58 -15.79 -5.55 11.53
C VAL A 58 -17.01 -6.07 10.78
N GLY A 59 -17.33 -7.36 10.91
CA GLY A 59 -18.54 -7.94 10.32
C GLY A 59 -19.80 -7.21 10.77
N ALA A 60 -19.96 -7.01 12.08
CA ALA A 60 -21.11 -6.29 12.63
C ALA A 60 -21.19 -4.82 12.19
N ALA A 61 -20.04 -4.15 12.04
CA ALA A 61 -20.00 -2.78 11.52
C ALA A 61 -20.41 -2.73 10.03
N LEU A 62 -19.90 -3.67 9.22
CA LEU A 62 -20.28 -3.79 7.81
C LEU A 62 -21.78 -4.07 7.66
N GLU A 63 -22.34 -4.98 8.44
CA GLU A 63 -23.77 -5.28 8.43
C GLU A 63 -24.64 -4.06 8.76
N ARG A 64 -24.23 -3.26 9.76
CA ARG A 64 -24.92 -1.99 10.09
C ARG A 64 -24.81 -0.98 8.94
N SER A 65 -23.67 -0.91 8.27
CA SER A 65 -23.42 0.02 7.18
C SER A 65 -24.06 -0.40 5.84
N ILE A 66 -24.32 -1.69 5.61
CA ILE A 66 -25.01 -2.18 4.41
C ILE A 66 -26.39 -1.52 4.28
N GLY A 67 -27.11 -1.33 5.39
CA GLY A 67 -28.39 -0.62 5.41
C GLY A 67 -28.28 0.83 4.93
N ALA A 68 -27.15 1.50 5.17
CA ALA A 68 -26.94 2.88 4.73
C ALA A 68 -26.84 3.02 3.20
N LEU A 69 -26.52 1.94 2.49
CA LEU A 69 -26.42 1.90 1.03
C LEU A 69 -27.61 1.22 0.36
N ALA A 70 -28.62 0.79 1.13
CA ALA A 70 -29.75 -0.01 0.62
C ALA A 70 -30.60 0.68 -0.46
N HIS A 71 -30.53 2.01 -0.56
CA HIS A 71 -31.27 2.82 -1.53
C HIS A 71 -30.37 3.48 -2.58
N VAL A 72 -29.08 3.15 -2.60
CA VAL A 72 -28.16 3.68 -3.58
C VAL A 72 -28.35 2.93 -4.90
N ASP A 73 -28.63 3.64 -5.97
CA ASP A 73 -28.58 3.07 -7.31
C ASP A 73 -27.11 2.78 -7.65
N ARG A 74 -26.80 1.49 -7.79
CA ARG A 74 -25.44 1.02 -8.05
C ARG A 74 -24.92 1.49 -9.41
N GLU A 75 -25.76 1.50 -10.44
CA GLU A 75 -25.32 1.86 -11.79
C GLU A 75 -25.11 3.37 -11.91
N GLU A 76 -25.97 4.16 -11.27
CA GLU A 76 -25.79 5.61 -11.16
C GLU A 76 -24.51 5.95 -10.40
N LEU A 77 -24.28 5.35 -9.23
CA LEU A 77 -23.05 5.56 -8.44
C LEU A 77 -21.79 5.18 -9.23
N LEU A 78 -21.81 4.06 -9.97
CA LEU A 78 -20.67 3.64 -10.77
C LEU A 78 -20.40 4.58 -11.95
N LYS A 79 -21.45 5.16 -12.54
CA LYS A 79 -21.33 6.17 -13.58
C LYS A 79 -20.70 7.45 -13.02
N ASP A 80 -21.21 7.96 -11.90
CA ASP A 80 -20.72 9.18 -11.26
C ASP A 80 -19.24 9.05 -10.86
N LEU A 81 -18.84 7.89 -10.32
CA LEU A 81 -17.45 7.62 -9.95
C LEU A 81 -16.49 7.56 -11.16
N ARG A 82 -16.99 7.14 -12.33
CA ARG A 82 -16.19 7.17 -13.57
C ARG A 82 -16.03 8.61 -14.04
N GLU A 83 -17.12 9.38 -14.08
CA GLU A 83 -17.10 10.78 -14.46
C GLU A 83 -16.17 11.61 -13.54
N GLN A 84 -16.19 11.36 -12.22
CA GLN A 84 -15.30 12.03 -11.27
C GLN A 84 -13.82 11.65 -11.46
N ARG A 85 -13.50 10.43 -11.90
CA ARG A 85 -12.11 10.02 -12.19
C ARG A 85 -11.58 10.62 -13.49
N GLU A 86 -12.46 10.90 -14.43
CA GLU A 86 -12.13 11.56 -15.71
C GLU A 86 -11.98 13.08 -15.54
N GLN A 87 -12.40 13.64 -14.41
CA GLN A 87 -12.11 15.03 -14.07
C GLN A 87 -10.67 15.17 -13.61
N ASP A 88 -9.89 15.98 -14.33
CA ASP A 88 -8.61 16.47 -13.85
C ASP A 88 -8.80 17.18 -12.51
N SER A 89 -7.99 16.83 -11.52
CA SER A 89 -8.03 17.51 -10.22
C SER A 89 -7.57 18.97 -10.39
N TYR A 90 -8.50 19.91 -10.50
CA TYR A 90 -8.17 21.33 -10.46
C TYR A 90 -7.74 21.70 -9.04
N GLY A 91 -6.46 22.05 -8.87
CA GLY A 91 -5.93 22.65 -7.64
C GLY A 91 -5.10 21.75 -6.72
N ARG A 92 -4.62 20.58 -7.18
CA ARG A 92 -3.52 19.90 -6.47
C ARG A 92 -2.21 20.63 -6.79
N PRO A 93 -1.55 21.31 -5.83
CA PRO A 93 -0.19 21.79 -6.07
C PRO A 93 0.72 20.57 -6.31
N ALA A 94 1.60 20.71 -7.30
CA ALA A 94 2.63 19.73 -7.62
C ALA A 94 3.64 19.55 -6.48
#